data_AF-L0EJU4-F1
#
_entry.id   AF-L0EJU4-F1
#
_cell.length_a   1.000
_cell.length_b   1.000
_cell.length_c   1.000
_cell.angle_alpha   90.00
_cell.angle_beta   90.00
_cell.angle_gamma   90.00
#
_symmetry.space_group_name_H-M   'P 1'
#
loop_
_entity.id
_entity.type
_entity.pdbx_description
1 polymer ?
#
loop_
_entity_poly.entity_id
_entity_poly.type
_entity_poly.pdbx_seq_one_letter_code
_entity_poly.pdbx_strand_id
1 'polypeptide(L)' 'MAMIQVKEFLDTESSHAVKKVNDFLATLREDQVINVCYGSYTKTGAHGAQHQRTAILVVYRTDG' A
#
# COMPACT_ATOMS: atom_id res chain seq x y z
N MET A 1 -8.42 22.48 -1.95
CA MET A 1 -7.01 22.30 -1.53
C MET A 1 -6.63 20.85 -1.81
N ALA A 2 -5.42 20.56 -2.29
CA ALA A 2 -4.97 19.19 -2.50
C ALA A 2 -4.75 18.49 -1.15
N MET A 3 -5.36 17.33 -0.95
CA MET A 3 -5.20 16.52 0.26
C MET A 3 -4.25 15.35 0.01
N ILE A 4 -3.42 15.03 1.00
CA ILE A 4 -2.52 13.86 0.95
C ILE A 4 -3.27 12.65 1.47
N GLN A 5 -3.23 11.57 0.70
CA GLN A 5 -3.84 10.29 1.02
C GLN A 5 -2.79 9.18 1.01
N VAL A 6 -3.03 8.14 1.81
CA VAL A 6 -2.19 6.95 1.88
C VAL A 6 -3.08 5.73 1.71
N LYS A 7 -2.74 4.86 0.77
CA LYS A 7 -3.44 3.59 0.55
C LYS A 7 -2.49 2.42 0.79
N GLU A 8 -2.89 1.53 1.69
CA GLU A 8 -2.16 0.30 2.00
C GLU A 8 -2.64 -0.87 1.12
N PHE A 9 -1.68 -1.60 0.57
CA PHE A 9 -1.88 -2.84 -0.14
C PHE A 9 -1.09 -3.94 0.55
N LEU A 10 -1.79 -4.77 1.32
CA LEU A 10 -1.18 -5.92 1.99
C LEU A 10 -0.76 -6.98 0.98
N ASP A 11 0.44 -7.48 1.20
CA ASP A 11 1.07 -8.56 0.47
C ASP A 11 1.12 -9.78 1.41
N THR A 12 0.30 -10.76 1.05
CA THR A 12 0.03 -12.03 1.74
C THR A 12 0.18 -13.14 0.71
N GLU A 13 0.36 -14.38 1.14
CA GLU A 13 0.64 -15.53 0.26
C GLU A 13 -0.36 -15.70 -0.91
N SER A 14 -1.58 -15.19 -0.77
CA SER A 14 -2.65 -15.27 -1.77
C SER A 14 -2.99 -13.94 -2.45
N SER A 15 -2.31 -12.84 -2.12
CA SER A 15 -2.65 -11.52 -2.66
C SER A 15 -1.63 -11.03 -3.68
N HIS A 16 -2.10 -10.73 -4.90
CA HIS A 16 -1.32 -10.01 -5.91
C HIS A 16 -1.23 -8.52 -5.55
N ALA A 17 -0.52 -8.17 -4.47
CA ALA A 17 -0.42 -6.79 -3.99
C ALA A 17 0.11 -5.85 -5.07
N VAL A 18 1.14 -6.28 -5.81
CA VAL A 18 1.69 -5.53 -6.95
C VAL A 18 0.64 -5.28 -8.03
N LYS A 19 -0.17 -6.29 -8.39
CA LYS A 19 -1.23 -6.12 -9.39
C LYS A 19 -2.24 -5.07 -8.94
N LYS A 20 -2.70 -5.15 -7.67
CA LYS A 20 -3.66 -4.19 -7.11
C LYS A 20 -3.09 -2.77 -7.04
N VAL A 21 -1.80 -2.63 -6.76
CA VAL A 21 -1.09 -1.35 -6.80
C VAL A 21 -1.07 -0.81 -8.22
N ASN A 22 -0.67 -1.60 -9.20
CA ASN A 22 -0.66 -1.18 -10.61
C ASN A 22 -2.06 -0.78 -11.09
N ASP A 23 -3.07 -1.58 -10.78
CA ASP A 23 -4.48 -1.30 -11.12
C ASP A 23 -4.93 0.03 -10.48
N PHE A 24 -4.48 0.33 -9.26
CA PHE A 24 -4.78 1.60 -8.58
C PHE A 24 -4.01 2.79 -9.15
N LEU A 25 -2.70 2.64 -9.41
CA LEU A 25 -1.87 3.69 -10.01
C LEU A 25 -2.39 4.09 -11.39
N ALA A 26 -2.97 3.15 -12.16
CA ALA A 26 -3.62 3.43 -13.44
C ALA A 26 -4.85 4.35 -13.34
N THR A 27 -5.43 4.51 -12.13
CA THR A 27 -6.54 5.45 -11.89
C THR A 27 -6.09 6.86 -11.51
N LEU A 28 -4.79 7.05 -11.27
CA LEU A 28 -4.19 8.33 -10.87
C LEU A 28 -3.45 8.95 -12.04
N ARG A 29 -3.37 10.28 -12.04
CA ARG A 29 -2.42 11.00 -12.90
C ARG A 29 -1.01 10.89 -12.31
N GLU A 30 0.02 10.96 -13.15
CA GLU A 30 1.41 10.87 -12.71
C GLU A 30 1.78 11.93 -11.65
N ASP A 31 1.23 13.14 -11.77
CA ASP A 31 1.48 14.25 -10.83
C ASP A 31 0.79 14.08 -9.47
N GLN A 32 -0.19 13.17 -9.38
CA GLN A 32 -0.87 12.85 -8.13
C GLN A 32 -0.07 11.87 -7.29
N VAL A 33 0.82 11.06 -7.89
CA VAL A 33 1.63 10.10 -7.14
C VAL A 33 2.80 10.82 -6.47
N ILE A 34 2.91 10.69 -5.15
CA ILE A 34 4.00 11.31 -4.37
C ILE A 34 5.08 10.28 -4.08
N ASN A 35 4.69 9.08 -3.62
CA ASN A 35 5.64 8.04 -3.25
C ASN A 35 5.00 6.65 -3.28
N VAL A 36 5.81 5.62 -3.49
CA VAL A 36 5.45 4.21 -3.32
C VAL A 36 6.48 3.56 -2.41
N CYS A 37 6.06 3.14 -1.21
CA CYS A 37 6.93 2.50 -0.22
C CYS A 37 6.65 1.01 -0.16
N TYR A 38 7.69 0.19 -0.03
CA TYR A 38 7.58 -1.23 0.30
C TYR A 38 8.16 -1.48 1.69
N GLY A 39 7.42 -2.18 2.53
CA GLY A 39 7.87 -2.53 3.88
C GLY A 39 7.42 -3.91 4.29
N SER A 40 8.26 -4.61 5.04
CA SER A 40 7.85 -5.77 5.82
C SER A 40 7.72 -5.35 7.29
N TYR A 41 6.61 -5.73 7.91
CA TYR A 41 6.43 -5.58 9.34
C TYR A 41 6.00 -6.91 9.93
N THR A 42 6.61 -7.28 11.05
CA THR A 42 6.23 -8.46 11.80
C THR A 42 5.16 -8.07 12.81
N LYS A 43 3.97 -8.67 12.68
CA LYS A 43 2.90 -8.50 13.66
C LYS A 43 2.82 -9.77 14.51
N THR A 44 3.03 -9.63 15.81
CA THR A 44 2.91 -10.73 16.77
C THR A 44 1.43 -11.02 17.01
N GLY A 45 0.98 -12.22 16.65
CA GLY A 45 -0.39 -12.68 16.92
C GLY A 45 -0.62 -13.00 18.40
N ALA A 46 -1.88 -13.11 18.81
CA ALA A 46 -2.30 -13.32 20.21
C ALA A 46 -1.79 -14.62 20.86
N HIS A 47 -1.23 -15.56 20.09
CA HIS A 47 -0.63 -16.81 20.55
C HIS A 47 0.87 -16.94 20.26
N GLY A 48 1.58 -15.83 20.04
CA GLY A 48 3.03 -15.85 19.77
C GLY A 48 3.42 -16.27 18.35
N ALA A 49 2.45 -16.57 17.48
CA ALA A 49 2.70 -16.75 16.06
C ALA A 49 3.13 -15.41 15.43
N GLN A 50 4.35 -15.37 14.89
CA GLN A 50 4.91 -14.20 14.23
C GLN A 50 4.61 -14.30 12.74
N HIS A 51 3.67 -13.49 12.25
CA HIS A 51 3.37 -13.48 10.82
C HIS A 51 4.15 -12.37 10.11
N GLN A 52 5.03 -12.81 9.21
CA GLN A 52 5.50 -12.11 8.02
C GLN A 52 4.37 -11.32 7.33
N ARG A 53 4.27 -9.99 7.44
CA ARG A 53 3.40 -9.21 6.55
C ARG A 53 4.23 -8.20 5.76
N THR A 54 4.09 -8.26 4.45
CA THR A 54 4.62 -7.25 3.54
C THR A 54 3.48 -6.33 3.13
N ALA A 55 3.79 -5.07 2.85
CA ALA A 55 2.82 -4.10 2.39
C ALA A 55 3.46 -3.11 1.43
N ILE A 56 2.68 -2.70 0.44
CA ILE A 56 2.98 -1.55 -0.42
C ILE A 56 2.10 -0.39 0.03
N LEU A 57 2.70 0.76 0.31
CA LEU A 57 2.00 1.99 0.61
C LEU A 57 2.10 2.94 -0.57
N VAL A 58 0.98 3.39 -1.11
CA VAL A 58 0.93 4.43 -2.14
C VAL A 58 0.52 5.74 -1.48
N VAL A 59 1.40 6.73 -1.53
CA VAL A 59 1.14 8.10 -1.07
C VAL A 59 0.78 8.95 -2.28
N TYR A 60 -0.39 9.58 -2.27
CA TYR A 60 -0.92 10.31 -3.42
C TYR A 60 -1.72 11.54 -3.02
N ARG A 61 -1.99 12.42 -3.98
CA ARG A 61 -2.85 13.60 -3.84
C ARG A 61 -4.24 13.33 -4.41
N THR A 62 -5.25 13.83 -3.73
CA THR A 62 -6.59 13.99 -4.30
C THR A 62 -6.89 15.47 -4.51
N ASP A 63 -7.48 15.77 -5.66
CA ASP A 63 -8.09 17.07 -5.89
C ASP A 63 -9.35 17.09 -5.01
N GLY A 64 -9.38 18.00 -4.05
CA GLY A 64 -10.51 18.17 -3.12
C GLY A 64 -11.71 18.82 -3.78
#